data_AF-A0A512C3Q0-F1
#
_entry.id   AF-A0A512C3Q0-F1
#
_cell.length_a   1.000
_cell.length_b   1.000
_cell.length_c   1.000
_cell.angle_alpha   90.00
_cell.angle_beta   90.00
_cell.angle_gamma   90.00
#
_symmetry.space_group_name_H-M   'P 1'
#
loop_
_entity.id
_entity.type
_entity.pdbx_description
1 polymer ?
#
loop_
_entity_poly.entity_id
_entity_poly.type
_entity_poly.pdbx_seq_one_letter_code
_entity_poly.pdbx_strand_id
1 'polypeptide(L)'
;MFGWFKKRGERKAYNLGKDVGKAITTELEAYIAARVLPASERFVAVFEGQLKTVHGDPEHDAKTLTGIEWQIFQENLANFAGEMKAELNIQTYKWDEVLDAGGMRDIIDEYITERMDMVVGDMKEKAAGMALAAIGETAANR
;
A
#
# COMPACT_ATOMS: atom_id res chain seq x y z
N MET A 1 -20.54 13.77 45.64
CA MET A 1 -21.33 13.90 44.39
C MET A 1 -20.51 14.27 43.14
N PHE A 2 -19.29 14.83 43.25
CA PHE A 2 -18.49 15.27 42.09
C PHE A 2 -17.84 14.15 41.23
N GLY A 3 -17.64 12.94 41.78
CA GLY A 3 -16.98 11.85 41.05
C GLY A 3 -17.82 11.20 39.93
N TRP A 4 -19.14 11.27 39.98
CA TRP A 4 -20.01 10.64 38.98
C TRP A 4 -20.08 11.47 37.68
N PHE A 5 -20.06 12.80 37.81
CA PHE A 5 -20.00 13.72 36.67
C PHE A 5 -18.64 13.66 35.96
N LYS A 6 -17.53 13.54 36.71
CA LYS A 6 -16.19 13.37 36.15
C LYS A 6 -16.07 12.08 35.31
N LYS A 7 -16.51 10.94 35.86
CA LYS A 7 -16.55 9.64 35.15
C LYS A 7 -17.46 9.65 33.91
N ARG A 8 -18.56 10.43 33.93
CA ARG A 8 -19.48 10.54 32.79
C ARG A 8 -18.92 11.41 31.66
N GLY A 9 -18.14 12.44 31.99
CA GLY A 9 -17.40 13.26 31.02
C GLY A 9 -16.28 12.47 30.34
N GLU A 10 -15.48 11.75 31.11
CA GLU A 10 -14.38 10.90 30.61
C GLU A 10 -14.91 9.82 29.65
N ARG A 11 -16.03 9.17 29.99
CA ARG A 11 -16.65 8.14 29.13
C ARG A 11 -17.20 8.70 27.82
N LYS A 12 -17.72 9.94 27.81
CA LYS A 12 -18.18 10.60 26.59
C LYS A 12 -17.02 10.97 25.68
N ALA A 13 -15.93 11.50 26.22
CA ALA A 13 -14.72 11.82 25.46
C ALA A 13 -14.10 10.55 24.85
N TYR A 14 -14.02 9.46 25.62
CA TYR A 14 -13.55 8.16 25.13
C TYR A 14 -14.40 7.63 23.98
N ASN A 15 -15.73 7.65 24.11
CA ASN A 15 -16.61 7.19 23.03
C ASN A 15 -16.48 8.05 21.78
N LEU A 16 -16.39 9.37 21.92
CA LEU A 16 -16.18 10.28 20.80
C LEU A 16 -14.86 9.99 20.07
N GLY A 17 -13.76 9.83 20.79
CA GLY A 17 -12.47 9.47 20.20
C GLY A 17 -12.50 8.12 19.48
N LYS A 18 -13.19 7.13 20.07
CA LYS A 18 -13.38 5.82 19.45
C LYS A 18 -14.20 5.90 18.15
N ASP A 19 -15.27 6.68 18.14
CA ASP A 19 -16.14 6.83 16.97
C ASP A 19 -15.42 7.56 15.83
N VAL A 20 -14.64 8.60 16.16
CA VAL A 20 -13.78 9.32 15.19
C VAL A 20 -12.71 8.40 14.62
N GLY A 21 -11.93 7.71 15.47
CA GLY A 21 -10.88 6.80 15.01
C GLY A 21 -11.44 5.69 14.12
N LYS A 22 -12.62 5.16 14.46
CA LYS A 22 -13.33 4.20 13.61
C LYS A 22 -13.75 4.81 12.27
N ALA A 23 -14.27 6.03 12.26
CA ALA A 23 -14.68 6.70 11.02
C ALA A 23 -13.49 6.91 10.08
N ILE A 24 -12.36 7.42 10.60
CA ILE A 24 -11.14 7.67 9.81
C ILE A 24 -10.60 6.36 9.23
N THR A 25 -10.41 5.34 10.07
CA THR A 25 -9.90 4.03 9.60
C THR A 25 -10.84 3.37 8.60
N THR A 26 -12.16 3.44 8.81
CA THR A 26 -13.14 2.91 7.85
C THR A 26 -13.03 3.60 6.49
N GLU A 27 -12.84 4.91 6.48
CA GLU A 27 -12.72 5.67 5.24
C GLU A 27 -11.40 5.38 4.51
N LEU A 28 -10.29 5.30 5.26
CA LEU A 28 -9.00 4.89 4.70
C LEU A 28 -9.07 3.49 4.10
N GLU A 29 -9.67 2.52 4.80
CA GLU A 29 -9.85 1.17 4.26
C GLU A 29 -10.74 1.14 3.02
N ALA A 30 -11.80 1.95 2.99
CA ALA A 30 -12.64 2.07 1.81
C ALA A 30 -11.86 2.64 0.62
N TYR A 31 -11.00 3.63 0.84
CA TYR A 31 -10.15 4.19 -0.20
C TYR A 31 -9.09 3.19 -0.69
N ILE A 32 -8.42 2.50 0.24
CA ILE A 32 -7.45 1.44 -0.09
C ILE A 32 -8.11 0.38 -0.96
N ALA A 33 -9.27 -0.11 -0.57
CA ALA A 33 -10.00 -1.13 -1.32
C ALA A 33 -10.46 -0.64 -2.70
N ALA A 34 -10.88 0.62 -2.82
CA ALA A 34 -11.44 1.16 -4.06
C ALA A 34 -10.39 1.67 -5.05
N ARG A 35 -9.21 2.09 -4.58
CA ARG A 35 -8.19 2.77 -5.39
C ARG A 35 -6.84 2.09 -5.34
N VAL A 36 -6.29 1.91 -4.14
CA VAL A 36 -4.92 1.41 -3.95
C VAL A 36 -4.81 -0.04 -4.41
N LEU A 37 -5.71 -0.93 -3.98
CA LEU A 37 -5.65 -2.34 -4.39
C LEU A 37 -5.81 -2.51 -5.91
N PRO A 38 -6.81 -1.92 -6.58
CA PRO A 38 -6.90 -2.00 -8.04
C PRO A 38 -5.69 -1.41 -8.77
N ALA A 39 -5.09 -0.32 -8.25
CA ALA A 39 -3.89 0.25 -8.85
C ALA A 39 -2.68 -0.69 -8.69
N SER A 40 -2.53 -1.32 -7.52
CA SER A 40 -1.48 -2.31 -7.25
C SER A 40 -1.57 -3.52 -8.19
N GLU A 41 -2.77 -4.01 -8.46
CA GLU A 41 -3.00 -5.13 -9.37
C GLU A 41 -2.62 -4.77 -10.80
N ARG A 42 -3.00 -3.57 -11.25
CA ARG A 42 -2.63 -3.08 -12.59
C ARG A 42 -1.12 -2.89 -12.72
N PHE A 43 -0.47 -2.37 -11.68
CA PHE A 43 0.97 -2.19 -11.65
C PHE A 43 1.71 -3.53 -11.82
N VAL A 44 1.30 -4.56 -11.07
CA VAL A 44 1.88 -5.90 -11.20
C VAL A 44 1.57 -6.51 -12.58
N ALA A 45 0.37 -6.30 -13.13
CA ALA A 45 0.03 -6.79 -14.46
C ALA A 45 0.88 -6.15 -15.58
N VAL A 46 1.25 -4.88 -15.44
CA VAL A 46 2.18 -4.21 -16.37
C VAL A 46 3.54 -4.90 -16.34
N PHE A 47 4.06 -5.19 -15.15
CA PHE A 47 5.33 -5.91 -14.99
C PHE A 47 5.28 -7.31 -15.61
N GLU A 48 4.20 -8.05 -15.40
CA GLU A 48 3.99 -9.35 -16.04
C GLU A 48 4.03 -9.24 -17.58
N GLY A 49 3.40 -8.21 -18.14
CA GLY A 49 3.42 -7.93 -19.58
C GLY A 49 4.82 -7.59 -20.10
N GLN A 50 5.60 -6.83 -19.32
CA GLN A 50 7.00 -6.52 -19.64
C GLN A 50 7.85 -7.79 -19.68
N LEU A 51 7.75 -8.64 -18.66
CA LEU A 51 8.44 -9.93 -18.62
C LEU A 51 8.12 -10.76 -19.87
N LYS A 52 6.84 -10.95 -20.20
CA LYS A 52 6.44 -11.70 -21.40
C LYS A 52 7.04 -11.15 -22.69
N THR A 53 7.20 -9.83 -22.78
CA THR A 53 7.76 -9.16 -23.96
C THR A 53 9.26 -9.39 -24.06
N VAL A 54 10.00 -9.17 -22.97
CA VAL A 54 11.48 -9.29 -22.98
C VAL A 54 11.95 -10.74 -23.11
N HIS A 55 11.18 -11.71 -22.61
CA HIS A 55 11.49 -13.13 -22.79
C HIS A 55 11.31 -13.62 -24.24
N GLY A 56 10.67 -12.84 -25.12
CA GLY A 56 10.59 -13.11 -26.55
C GLY A 56 11.82 -12.66 -27.34
N ASP A 57 12.79 -11.99 -26.71
CA ASP A 57 14.00 -11.47 -27.36
C ASP A 57 15.05 -12.59 -27.56
N PRO A 58 15.41 -12.96 -28.81
CA PRO A 58 16.42 -13.98 -29.07
C PRO A 58 17.87 -13.47 -28.94
N GLU A 59 18.11 -12.16 -28.91
CA GLU A 59 19.44 -11.56 -28.92
C GLU A 59 20.10 -11.53 -27.54
N HIS A 60 19.29 -11.56 -26.47
CA HIS A 60 19.74 -11.37 -25.10
C HIS A 60 19.41 -12.57 -24.21
N ASP A 61 20.22 -12.77 -23.16
CA ASP A 61 19.95 -13.81 -22.17
C ASP A 61 18.77 -13.40 -21.28
N ALA A 62 17.75 -14.26 -21.23
CA ALA A 62 16.52 -14.03 -20.50
C ALA A 62 16.74 -13.69 -19.02
N LYS A 63 17.69 -14.37 -18.34
CA LYS A 63 17.98 -14.10 -16.92
C LYS A 63 18.49 -12.67 -16.71
N THR A 64 19.27 -12.16 -17.66
CA THR A 64 19.79 -10.79 -17.62
C THR A 64 18.65 -9.78 -17.79
N LEU A 65 17.79 -10.00 -18.79
CA LEU A 65 16.61 -9.16 -19.03
C LEU A 65 15.64 -9.16 -17.84
N THR A 66 15.31 -10.34 -17.28
CA THR A 66 14.49 -10.44 -16.06
C THR A 66 15.10 -9.66 -14.90
N GLY A 67 16.43 -9.71 -14.74
CA GLY A 67 17.13 -8.97 -13.69
C GLY A 67 17.01 -7.46 -13.85
N ILE A 68 17.10 -6.94 -15.07
CA ILE A 68 16.92 -5.51 -15.39
C ILE A 68 15.47 -5.09 -15.13
N GLU A 69 14.49 -5.83 -15.66
CA GLU A 69 13.07 -5.53 -15.45
C GLU A 69 12.70 -5.56 -13.97
N TRP A 70 13.26 -6.50 -13.20
CA TRP A 70 13.07 -6.56 -11.75
C TRP A 70 13.60 -5.30 -11.04
N GLN A 71 14.75 -4.78 -11.44
CA GLN A 71 15.29 -3.53 -10.88
C GLN A 71 14.36 -2.36 -11.19
N ILE A 72 13.93 -2.22 -12.45
CA ILE A 72 13.00 -1.18 -12.89
C ILE A 72 11.67 -1.27 -12.10
N PHE A 73 11.16 -2.48 -11.88
CA PHE A 73 9.97 -2.72 -11.07
C PHE A 73 10.14 -2.21 -9.64
N GLN A 74 11.26 -2.51 -8.97
CA GLN A 74 11.51 -2.07 -7.60
C GLN A 74 11.60 -0.54 -7.49
N GLU A 75 12.24 0.13 -8.45
CA GLU A 75 12.32 1.59 -8.51
C GLU A 75 10.94 2.22 -8.68
N ASN A 76 10.15 1.72 -9.63
CA ASN A 76 8.80 2.20 -9.87
C ASN A 76 7.85 1.91 -8.71
N LEU A 77 8.06 0.80 -7.99
CA LEU A 77 7.25 0.42 -6.83
C LEU A 77 7.45 1.37 -5.66
N ALA A 78 8.68 1.87 -5.45
CA ALA A 78 8.95 2.88 -4.44
C ALA A 78 8.20 4.19 -4.73
N ASN A 79 8.18 4.62 -5.99
CA ASN A 79 7.44 5.81 -6.42
C ASN A 79 5.92 5.61 -6.23
N PHE A 80 5.39 4.48 -6.68
CA PHE A 80 3.98 4.12 -6.48
C PHE A 80 3.59 4.15 -5.00
N ALA A 81 4.41 3.56 -4.11
CA ALA A 81 4.15 3.55 -2.68
C ALA A 81 4.11 4.98 -2.09
N GLY A 82 5.04 5.84 -2.51
CA GLY A 82 5.08 7.24 -2.10
C GLY A 82 3.85 8.03 -2.53
N GLU A 83 3.43 7.87 -3.79
CA GLU A 83 2.23 8.53 -4.33
C GLU A 83 0.96 8.07 -3.62
N MET A 84 0.76 6.76 -3.45
CA MET A 84 -0.43 6.23 -2.77
C MET A 84 -0.49 6.63 -1.29
N LYS A 85 0.66 6.65 -0.60
CA LYS A 85 0.74 7.17 0.78
C LYS A 85 0.35 8.65 0.84
N ALA A 86 0.84 9.46 -0.10
CA ALA A 86 0.46 10.87 -0.17
C ALA A 86 -1.04 11.05 -0.44
N GLU A 87 -1.63 10.25 -1.33
CA GLU A 87 -3.08 10.27 -1.59
C GLU A 87 -3.90 9.89 -0.36
N LEU A 88 -3.50 8.85 0.38
CA LEU A 88 -4.14 8.44 1.64
C LEU A 88 -4.06 9.55 2.69
N ASN A 89 -2.89 10.19 2.84
CA ASN A 89 -2.74 11.33 3.74
C ASN A 89 -3.65 12.50 3.34
N ILE A 90 -3.81 12.78 2.04
CA ILE A 90 -4.75 13.80 1.55
C ILE A 90 -6.21 13.45 1.92
N GLN A 91 -6.60 12.17 1.89
CA GLN A 91 -7.95 11.77 2.34
C GLN A 91 -8.19 12.09 3.82
N THR A 92 -7.13 12.17 4.63
CA THR A 92 -7.24 12.53 6.05
C THR A 92 -7.40 14.03 6.29
N TYR A 93 -7.21 14.90 5.27
CA TYR A 93 -7.19 16.36 5.43
C TYR A 93 -8.44 16.93 6.11
N LYS A 94 -9.62 16.37 5.78
CA LYS A 94 -10.89 16.80 6.39
C LYS A 94 -11.01 16.46 7.88
N TRP A 95 -10.10 15.66 8.41
CA TRP A 95 -10.00 15.26 9.81
C TRP A 95 -8.88 16.00 10.55
N ASP A 96 -8.13 16.88 9.88
CA ASP A 96 -6.94 17.55 10.42
C ASP A 96 -7.18 18.20 11.78
N GLU A 97 -8.25 18.98 11.92
CA GLU A 97 -8.58 19.65 13.19
C GLU A 97 -8.73 18.64 14.35
N VAL A 98 -9.31 17.47 14.07
CA VAL A 98 -9.56 16.44 15.08
C VAL A 98 -8.31 15.61 15.34
N LEU A 99 -7.51 15.35 14.29
CA LEU A 99 -6.23 14.65 14.40
C LEU A 99 -5.21 15.45 15.20
N ASP A 100 -5.10 16.74 14.92
CA ASP A 100 -4.15 17.63 15.56
C ASP A 100 -4.57 17.93 17.01
N ALA A 101 -5.84 18.22 17.26
CA ALA A 101 -6.35 18.44 18.62
C ALA A 101 -6.28 17.16 19.49
N GLY A 102 -6.38 15.99 18.86
CA GLY A 102 -6.30 14.70 19.54
C GLY A 102 -4.89 14.12 19.68
N GLY A 103 -3.87 14.73 19.05
CA GLY A 103 -2.53 14.16 18.96
C GLY A 103 -2.49 12.81 18.25
N MET A 104 -3.39 12.59 17.29
CA MET A 104 -3.58 11.31 16.59
C MET A 104 -2.91 11.26 15.21
N ARG A 105 -2.32 12.38 14.75
CA ARG A 105 -1.69 12.46 13.42
C ARG A 105 -0.67 11.35 13.21
N ASP A 106 0.31 11.24 14.11
CA ASP A 106 1.39 10.25 14.02
C ASP A 106 0.85 8.81 13.99
N ILE A 107 -0.22 8.54 14.75
CA ILE A 107 -0.87 7.22 14.79
C ILE A 107 -1.53 6.88 13.46
N ILE A 108 -2.18 7.85 12.82
CA ILE A 108 -2.80 7.66 11.51
C ILE A 108 -1.74 7.54 10.41
N ASP A 109 -0.67 8.31 10.48
CA ASP A 109 0.45 8.23 9.54
C ASP A 109 1.17 6.87 9.64
N GLU A 110 1.34 6.34 10.86
CA GLU A 110 1.84 4.98 11.12
C GLU A 110 0.90 3.94 10.53
N TYR A 111 -0.41 4.05 10.79
CA TYR A 111 -1.42 3.17 10.22
C TYR A 111 -1.37 3.15 8.67
N ILE A 112 -1.33 4.32 8.03
CA ILE A 112 -1.22 4.43 6.57
C ILE A 112 0.06 3.76 6.07
N THR A 113 1.18 3.95 6.78
CA THR A 113 2.47 3.33 6.44
C THR A 113 2.37 1.80 6.50
N GLU A 114 1.87 1.24 7.59
CA GLU A 114 1.70 -0.21 7.74
C GLU A 114 0.79 -0.81 6.66
N ARG A 115 -0.33 -0.14 6.35
CA ARG A 115 -1.24 -0.60 5.30
C ARG A 115 -0.58 -0.59 3.93
N MET A 116 0.18 0.46 3.61
CA MET A 116 0.92 0.53 2.35
C MET A 116 2.03 -0.51 2.27
N ASP A 117 2.76 -0.74 3.36
CA ASP A 117 3.83 -1.75 3.42
C ASP A 117 3.30 -3.15 3.15
N MET A 118 2.10 -3.49 3.65
CA MET A 118 1.45 -4.77 3.31
C MET A 118 1.12 -4.87 1.83
N VAL A 119 0.51 -3.83 1.23
CA VAL A 119 0.20 -3.84 -0.21
C VAL A 119 1.48 -3.98 -1.04
N VAL A 120 2.52 -3.23 -0.71
CA VAL A 120 3.83 -3.31 -1.37
C VAL A 120 4.47 -4.68 -1.19
N GLY A 121 4.35 -5.27 0.00
CA GLY A 121 4.80 -6.63 0.30
C GLY A 121 4.15 -7.66 -0.62
N ASP A 122 2.83 -7.64 -0.72
CA ASP A 122 2.06 -8.54 -1.59
C ASP A 122 2.45 -8.37 -3.07
N MET A 123 2.67 -7.13 -3.52
CA MET A 123 3.14 -6.85 -4.89
C MET A 123 4.53 -7.43 -5.15
N LYS A 124 5.46 -7.27 -4.21
CA LYS A 124 6.82 -7.83 -4.32
C LYS A 124 6.80 -9.35 -4.38
N GLU A 125 5.99 -9.99 -3.54
CA GLU A 125 5.87 -11.44 -3.53
C GLU A 125 5.33 -11.97 -4.88
N LYS A 126 4.25 -11.37 -5.39
CA LYS A 126 3.68 -11.72 -6.70
C LYS A 126 4.69 -11.54 -7.83
N ALA A 127 5.32 -10.37 -7.89
CA ALA A 127 6.28 -10.04 -8.94
C ALA A 127 7.54 -10.93 -8.88
N ALA A 128 8.03 -11.28 -7.67
CA ALA A 128 9.14 -12.21 -7.51
C ALA A 128 8.79 -13.61 -8.04
N GLY A 129 7.58 -14.10 -7.74
CA GLY A 129 7.08 -15.36 -8.28
C GLY A 129 7.04 -15.37 -9.82
N MET A 130 6.58 -14.27 -10.43
CA MET A 130 6.54 -14.12 -11.89
C MET A 130 7.94 -14.12 -12.51
N ALA A 131 8.88 -13.37 -11.92
CA ALA A 131 10.27 -13.32 -12.40
C ALA A 131 10.95 -14.70 -12.33
N LEU A 132 10.75 -15.46 -11.24
CA LEU A 132 11.29 -16.81 -11.11
C LEU A 132 10.69 -17.78 -12.12
N ALA A 133 9.37 -17.73 -12.32
CA ALA A 133 8.67 -18.56 -13.30
C ALA A 133 9.18 -18.28 -14.72
N ALA A 134 9.33 -17.00 -15.08
CA ALA A 134 9.79 -16.61 -16.40
C ALA A 134 11.21 -17.13 -16.69
N ILE A 135 12.13 -17.10 -15.71
CA ILE A 135 13.47 -17.70 -15.85
C ILE A 135 13.38 -19.22 -16.06
N GLY A 136 12.55 -19.91 -15.26
CA GLY A 136 12.38 -21.36 -15.32
C GLY A 136 11.82 -21.88 -16.64
N GLU A 137 10.83 -21.19 -17.21
CA GLU A 137 10.23 -21.53 -18.52
C GLU A 137 11.26 -21.45 -19.66
N THR A 138 12.13 -20.43 -19.66
CA THR A 138 13.21 -20.34 -20.65
C THR A 138 14.23 -21.47 -20.56
N ALA A 139 14.47 -22.02 -19.38
CA ALA A 139 15.40 -23.14 -19.20
C ALA A 139 14.82 -24.48 -19.71
N ALA A 140 13.50 -24.65 -19.68
CA ALA A 140 12.83 -25.87 -20.13
C ALA A 140 12.68 -25.95 -21.67
N ASN A 141 12.74 -24.81 -22.37
CA ASN A 141 12.58 -24.71 -23.83
C ASN A 141 13.91 -24.69 -24.61
N ARG A 142 15.05 -24.84 -23.93
CA ARG A 142 16.40 -24.98 -24.52
C ARG A 142 16.88 -26.42 -24.47
#